data_AF-A0A836SVA3-F1
#
_entry.id   AF-A0A836SVA3-F1
#
_cell.length_a   1.000
_cell.length_b   1.000
_cell.length_c   1.000
_cell.angle_alpha   90.00
_cell.angle_beta   90.00
_cell.angle_gamma   90.00
#
_symmetry.space_group_name_H-M   'P 1'
#
loop_
_entity.id
_entity.type
_entity.pdbx_description
1 polymer ?
#
loop_
_entity_poly.entity_id
_entity_poly.type
_entity_poly.pdbx_seq_one_letter_code
_entity_poly.pdbx_strand_id
1 'polypeptide(L)'
;MKARSVLAMVLLGVTLALLCGCAAVRASYRTVPLSREKHYDASFDATDMRAITDSVVSELLQSPLLSQSTEPPIMMVAGVENRTSQYVDTKNLTDRIRTQLIRSGQV
;
A
#
# COMPACT_ATOMS: atom_id res chain seq x y z
N MET A 1 44.87 -42.03 -2.40
CA MET A 1 44.66 -40.84 -3.26
C MET A 1 43.21 -40.67 -3.70
N LYS A 2 42.53 -41.74 -4.17
CA LYS A 2 41.14 -41.69 -4.68
C LYS A 2 40.08 -41.20 -3.65
N ALA A 3 40.23 -41.54 -2.36
CA ALA A 3 39.29 -41.09 -1.33
C ALA A 3 39.36 -39.59 -1.01
N ARG A 4 40.56 -38.98 -1.11
CA ARG A 4 40.74 -37.53 -0.87
C ARG A 4 40.21 -36.70 -2.05
N SER A 5 40.34 -37.19 -3.28
CA SER A 5 39.74 -36.57 -4.48
C SER A 5 38.22 -36.70 -4.52
N VAL A 6 37.64 -37.81 -4.04
CA VAL A 6 36.18 -37.97 -3.93
C VAL A 6 35.61 -37.06 -2.85
N LEU A 7 36.25 -36.97 -1.69
CA LEU A 7 35.84 -36.05 -0.62
C LEU A 7 35.87 -34.58 -1.08
N ALA A 8 36.91 -34.17 -1.82
CA ALA A 8 37.01 -32.83 -2.37
C ALA A 8 35.90 -32.50 -3.38
N MET A 9 35.50 -33.49 -4.20
CA MET A 9 34.44 -33.32 -5.20
C MET A 9 33.06 -33.18 -4.55
N VAL A 10 32.80 -33.92 -3.48
CA VAL A 10 31.56 -33.80 -2.69
C VAL A 10 31.50 -32.44 -1.97
N LEU A 11 32.61 -32.00 -1.38
CA LEU A 11 32.66 -30.70 -0.70
C LEU A 11 32.42 -29.53 -1.65
N LEU A 12 32.94 -29.62 -2.88
CA LEU A 12 32.73 -28.61 -3.94
C LEU A 12 31.28 -28.59 -4.44
N GLY A 13 30.63 -29.76 -4.53
CA GLY A 13 29.22 -29.85 -4.91
C GLY A 13 28.28 -29.22 -3.88
N VAL A 14 28.58 -29.41 -2.58
CA VAL A 14 27.81 -28.83 -1.48
C VAL A 14 27.96 -27.32 -1.43
N THR A 15 29.17 -26.79 -1.59
CA THR A 15 29.38 -25.32 -1.61
C THR A 15 28.69 -24.66 -2.80
N LEU A 16 28.68 -25.30 -3.97
CA LEU A 16 28.00 -24.78 -5.15
C LEU A 16 26.46 -24.77 -4.99
N ALA A 17 25.89 -25.77 -4.31
CA ALA A 17 24.47 -25.81 -3.99
C ALA A 17 24.06 -24.72 -2.98
N LEU A 18 24.91 -24.44 -1.99
CA LEU A 18 24.69 -23.37 -0.99
C LEU A 18 24.71 -21.97 -1.63
N LEU A 19 25.49 -21.76 -2.70
CA LEU A 19 25.59 -20.47 -3.40
C LEU A 19 24.33 -20.12 -4.25
N CYS A 20 23.54 -21.11 -4.66
CA CYS A 20 22.34 -20.91 -5.50
C CYS A 20 21.03 -20.74 -4.70
N GLY A 21 21.05 -20.91 -3.38
CA GLY A 21 19.83 -20.91 -2.55
C GLY A 21 19.12 -19.55 -2.42
N CYS A 22 19.84 -18.43 -2.50
CA CYS A 22 19.26 -17.10 -2.27
C CYS A 22 18.39 -16.59 -3.44
N ALA A 23 18.56 -17.13 -4.65
CA ALA A 23 17.78 -16.70 -5.82
C ALA A 23 16.48 -17.51 -6.02
N ALA A 24 16.40 -18.72 -5.45
CA ALA A 24 15.28 -19.64 -5.64
C ALA A 24 14.01 -19.25 -4.86
N VAL A 25 14.15 -18.44 -3.80
CA VAL A 25 13.03 -17.96 -2.97
C VAL A 25 12.78 -16.48 -3.25
N ARG A 26 12.42 -16.14 -4.49
CA ARG A 26 11.80 -14.84 -4.78
C ARG A 26 10.29 -15.02 -4.66
N ALA A 27 9.70 -14.45 -3.61
CA ALA A 27 8.26 -14.30 -3.54
C ALA A 27 7.80 -13.50 -4.76
N SER A 28 7.04 -14.12 -5.66
CA SER A 28 6.45 -13.43 -6.81
C SER A 28 5.29 -12.57 -6.31
N TYR A 29 5.58 -11.34 -5.92
CA TYR A 29 4.53 -10.36 -5.67
C TYR A 29 4.11 -9.75 -7.01
N ARG A 30 2.81 -9.72 -7.28
CA ARG A 30 2.26 -9.00 -8.42
C ARG A 30 1.95 -7.59 -7.96
N THR A 31 2.73 -6.60 -8.39
CA THR A 31 2.37 -5.20 -8.22
C THR A 31 1.25 -4.87 -9.19
N VAL A 32 0.06 -4.58 -8.66
CA VAL A 32 -1.03 -4.04 -9.46
C VAL A 32 -0.87 -2.52 -9.46
N PRO A 33 -0.57 -1.89 -10.61
CA PRO A 33 -0.48 -0.43 -10.67
C PRO A 33 -1.88 0.15 -10.50
N LEU A 34 -2.05 0.92 -9.42
CA LEU A 34 -3.33 1.56 -9.05
C LEU A 34 -3.57 2.87 -9.81
N SER A 35 -2.67 3.22 -10.74
CA SER A 35 -2.76 4.39 -11.63
C SER A 35 -3.56 4.12 -12.89
N ARG A 36 -3.97 2.86 -13.13
CA ARG A 36 -4.88 2.49 -14.22
C ARG A 36 -6.10 1.84 -13.61
N GLU A 37 -7.23 2.53 -13.66
CA GLU A 37 -8.54 1.94 -13.38
C GLU A 37 -8.78 0.81 -14.38
N LYS A 38 -8.77 -0.42 -13.87
CA LYS A 38 -9.23 -1.57 -14.62
C LYS A 38 -10.20 -2.34 -13.75
N HIS A 39 -11.45 -1.90 -13.82
CA HIS A 39 -12.57 -2.57 -13.17
C HIS A 39 -13.00 -3.74 -14.04
N TYR A 40 -12.99 -4.95 -13.48
CA TYR A 40 -13.50 -6.16 -14.15
C TYR A 40 -14.95 -6.45 -13.75
N ASP A 41 -15.45 -5.78 -12.72
CA ASP A 41 -16.81 -5.80 -12.23
C ASP A 41 -17.18 -4.41 -11.67
N ALA A 42 -18.40 -4.27 -11.17
CA ALA A 42 -18.90 -3.05 -10.52
C ALA A 42 -18.65 -3.04 -9.00
N SER A 43 -17.76 -3.89 -8.49
CA SER A 43 -17.46 -3.95 -7.06
C SER A 43 -16.55 -2.80 -6.64
N PHE A 44 -16.68 -2.38 -5.39
CA PHE A 44 -15.83 -1.35 -4.81
C PHE A 44 -14.42 -1.90 -4.57
N ASP A 45 -13.41 -1.24 -5.14
CA ASP A 45 -12.01 -1.62 -5.01
C ASP A 45 -11.14 -0.49 -4.43
N ALA A 46 -9.87 -0.80 -4.17
CA ALA A 46 -8.88 0.12 -3.63
C ALA A 46 -8.62 1.34 -4.53
N THR A 47 -8.92 1.27 -5.83
CA THR A 47 -8.78 2.43 -6.73
C THR A 47 -9.90 3.44 -6.47
N ASP A 48 -11.15 2.98 -6.33
CA ASP A 48 -12.30 3.83 -6.00
C ASP A 48 -12.12 4.50 -4.63
N MET A 49 -11.66 3.73 -3.64
CA MET A 49 -11.36 4.28 -2.32
C MET A 49 -10.35 5.43 -2.39
N ARG A 50 -9.32 5.32 -3.25
CA ARG A 50 -8.35 6.39 -3.45
C ARG A 50 -8.97 7.59 -4.13
N ALA A 51 -9.70 7.39 -5.24
CA ALA A 51 -10.35 8.47 -5.97
C ALA A 51 -11.33 9.27 -5.09
N ILE A 52 -12.16 8.58 -4.30
CA ILE A 52 -13.09 9.22 -3.35
C ILE A 52 -12.33 9.97 -2.26
N THR A 53 -11.30 9.36 -1.66
CA THR A 53 -10.54 10.02 -0.61
C THR A 53 -9.81 11.26 -1.14
N ASP A 54 -9.18 11.14 -2.31
CA ASP A 54 -8.39 12.20 -2.92
C ASP A 54 -9.29 13.39 -3.33
N SER A 55 -10.50 13.13 -3.85
CA SER A 55 -11.48 14.17 -4.17
C SER A 55 -12.00 14.88 -2.92
N VAL A 56 -12.43 14.14 -1.89
CA VAL A 56 -12.93 14.72 -0.63
C VAL A 56 -11.85 15.55 0.06
N VAL A 57 -10.62 15.04 0.16
CA VAL A 57 -9.51 15.78 0.78
C VAL A 57 -9.18 17.03 -0.02
N SER A 58 -9.14 16.95 -1.35
CA SER A 58 -8.91 18.11 -2.21
C SER A 58 -9.95 19.21 -1.99
N GLU A 59 -11.23 18.85 -1.90
CA GLU A 59 -12.31 19.80 -1.62
C GLU A 59 -12.19 20.41 -0.21
N LEU A 60 -11.84 19.61 0.80
CA LEU A 60 -11.63 20.11 2.16
C LEU A 60 -10.48 21.12 2.22
N LEU A 61 -9.34 20.83 1.58
CA LEU A 61 -8.17 21.72 1.56
C LEU A 61 -8.45 23.02 0.79
N GLN A 62 -9.34 22.98 -0.20
CA GLN A 62 -9.79 24.17 -0.92
C GLN A 62 -10.80 25.01 -0.14
N SER A 63 -11.37 24.47 0.95
CA SER A 63 -12.30 25.22 1.79
C SER A 63 -11.63 26.50 2.31
N PRO A 64 -12.34 27.65 2.33
CA PRO A 64 -11.84 28.89 2.92
C PRO A 64 -11.34 28.73 4.36
N LEU A 65 -11.93 27.78 5.11
CA LEU A 65 -11.57 27.51 6.50
C LEU A 65 -10.14 26.98 6.65
N LEU A 66 -9.64 26.22 5.68
CA LEU A 66 -8.27 25.67 5.72
C LEU A 66 -7.32 26.53 4.88
N SER A 67 -7.75 26.98 3.70
CA SER A 67 -6.90 27.73 2.76
C SER A 67 -6.54 29.14 3.23
N GLN A 68 -7.37 29.78 4.07
CA GLN A 68 -7.15 31.15 4.56
C GLN A 68 -6.73 31.19 6.03
N SER A 69 -6.57 30.04 6.68
CA SER A 69 -6.15 30.00 8.08
C SER A 69 -4.65 30.30 8.19
N THR A 70 -4.31 31.29 9.02
CA THR A 70 -2.90 31.63 9.31
C THR A 70 -2.20 30.51 10.09
N GLU A 71 -2.95 29.76 10.90
CA GLU A 71 -2.47 28.62 11.67
C GLU A 71 -3.33 27.37 11.37
N PRO A 72 -2.74 26.17 11.22
CA PRO A 72 -3.50 24.93 11.01
C PRO A 72 -4.47 24.66 12.17
N PRO A 73 -5.79 24.52 11.91
CA PRO A 73 -6.75 24.26 12.96
C PRO A 73 -6.71 22.79 13.40
N ILE A 74 -6.98 22.55 14.69
CA ILE A 74 -7.18 21.19 15.21
C ILE A 74 -8.50 20.64 14.68
N MET A 75 -8.43 19.64 13.80
CA MET A 75 -9.59 19.00 13.17
C MET A 75 -9.83 17.59 13.70
N MET A 76 -11.08 17.29 14.08
CA MET A 76 -11.51 15.93 14.40
C MET A 76 -12.17 15.27 13.19
N VAL A 77 -11.52 14.23 12.65
CA VAL A 77 -12.09 13.43 11.56
C VAL A 77 -12.92 12.28 12.14
N ALA A 78 -14.24 12.40 12.02
CA ALA A 78 -15.19 11.37 12.40
C ALA A 78 -15.08 10.12 11.51
N GLY A 79 -15.49 8.98 12.04
CA GLY A 79 -15.52 7.72 11.29
C GLY A 79 -16.59 7.71 10.21
N VAL A 80 -16.27 7.15 9.04
CA VAL A 80 -17.24 6.95 7.96
C VAL A 80 -18.11 5.73 8.24
N GLU A 81 -19.42 5.90 8.16
CA GLU A 81 -20.39 4.83 8.30
C GLU A 81 -20.65 4.12 6.97
N ASN A 82 -20.72 2.80 6.99
CA ASN A 82 -21.14 2.04 5.82
C ASN A 82 -22.68 2.02 5.73
N ARG A 83 -23.23 2.67 4.71
CA ARG A 83 -24.67 2.69 4.39
C ARG A 83 -25.00 1.95 3.09
N THR A 84 -24.13 1.03 2.68
CA THR A 84 -24.28 0.25 1.45
C THR A 84 -24.64 -1.20 1.77
N SER A 85 -25.12 -1.96 0.79
CA SER A 85 -25.38 -3.40 0.92
C SER A 85 -24.12 -4.28 0.82
N GLN A 86 -22.96 -3.67 0.58
CA GLN A 86 -21.69 -4.37 0.38
C GLN A 86 -20.72 -4.08 1.52
N TYR A 87 -19.73 -4.97 1.69
CA TYR A 87 -18.65 -4.72 2.64
C TYR A 87 -17.71 -3.66 2.08
N VAL A 88 -17.58 -2.54 2.80
CA VAL A 88 -16.64 -1.46 2.51
C VAL A 88 -15.77 -1.25 3.75
N ASP A 89 -14.45 -1.21 3.57
CA ASP A 89 -13.52 -0.89 4.64
C ASP A 89 -13.53 0.63 4.92
N THR A 90 -14.57 1.08 5.63
CA THR A 90 -14.73 2.49 5.98
C THR A 90 -13.69 2.98 6.99
N LYS A 91 -13.06 2.07 7.74
CA LYS A 91 -11.96 2.39 8.64
C LYS A 91 -10.74 2.84 7.83
N ASN A 92 -10.34 2.06 6.83
CA ASN A 92 -9.23 2.40 5.95
C ASN A 92 -9.50 3.69 5.17
N LEU A 93 -10.72 3.88 4.69
CA LEU A 93 -11.15 5.12 4.06
C LEU A 93 -10.98 6.32 5.01
N THR A 94 -11.45 6.21 6.26
CA THR A 94 -11.28 7.26 7.28
C THR A 94 -9.81 7.53 7.60
N ASP A 95 -9.01 6.47 7.80
CA ASP A 95 -7.59 6.59 8.13
C ASP A 95 -6.78 7.20 6.98
N ARG A 96 -7.17 6.94 5.73
CA ARG A 96 -6.56 7.56 4.56
C ARG A 96 -6.88 9.06 4.50
N ILE A 97 -8.14 9.46 4.74
CA ILE A 97 -8.52 10.88 4.84
C ILE A 97 -7.66 11.57 5.90
N ARG A 98 -7.58 11.01 7.12
CA ARG A 98 -6.72 11.55 8.19
C ARG A 98 -5.27 11.69 7.75
N THR A 99 -4.72 10.64 7.14
CA THR A 99 -3.32 10.62 6.71
C THR A 99 -3.05 11.69 5.66
N GLN A 100 -3.95 11.89 4.70
CA GLN A 100 -3.76 12.91 3.66
C GLN A 100 -3.91 14.32 4.20
N LEU A 101 -4.88 14.56 5.08
CA LEU A 101 -5.05 15.84 5.74
C LEU A 101 -3.79 16.20 6.57
N ILE A 102 -3.26 15.28 7.37
CA ILE A 102 -1.99 15.48 8.10
C ILE A 102 -0.83 15.73 7.14
N ARG A 103 -0.75 15.00 6.03
CA ARG A 103 0.31 15.18 5.02
C ARG A 103 0.22 16.51 4.29
N SER A 104 -0.95 17.14 4.23
CA SER A 104 -1.13 18.45 3.59
C SER A 104 -0.47 19.58 4.40
N GLY A 105 -0.26 19.39 5.70
CA GLY A 105 0.25 20.41 6.62
C GLY A 105 -0.72 21.57 6.89
N GLN A 106 -1.97 21.49 6.39
CA GLN A 106 -3.01 22.49 6.62
C GLN A 106 -3.88 22.20 7.85
N VAL A 107 -3.70 21.03 8.48
CA VAL A 107 -4.34 20.62 9.75
C VAL A 107 -3.38 19.81 10.62
#